data_AF-A0A344LQ18-F1
#
_entry.id   AF-A0A344LQ18-F1
#
_cell.length_a   1.000
_cell.length_b   1.000
_cell.length_c   1.000
_cell.angle_alpha   90.00
_cell.angle_beta   90.00
_cell.angle_gamma   90.00
#
_symmetry.space_group_name_H-M   'P 1'
#
loop_
_entity.id
_entity.type
_entity.pdbx_description
1 polymer ?
#
loop_
_entity_poly.entity_id
_entity_poly.type
_entity_poly.pdbx_seq_one_letter_code
_entity_poly.pdbx_strand_id
1 'polypeptide(L)'
;MKNFDINEDPHRRFNPLINEWVLVSPHRAKRPWQGQNETISTEELPKYDPTCYLCPGNVRANGETNPVYDSSFVFENDFAAMKQEEIIFEDDIKHTFFKVKPEQGISRVVCFSPRHDLTLPEMEIPAIENIIKTWQKEYTDLGNIKYINHVQIFENKGSVMGCSNPHPHGQIWAQSSLPTQVEKTHNSLKSYYDKNRRTLLEDYVQAELRTGERIVIENDHFVALVPFWAIWPYETMIVSKRAANKITDFSAEESTAFAKILKQLTTKYDNLFNTSFPYSSGIHQSPTDGFDHPEWHFHMHFYPPLLRSATVKKFMVGYEMLGESQRDITPEKSAEILRQLSDVHYKTLVKA
;
A
#
# COMPACT_ATOMS: atom_id res chain seq x y z
N MET A 1 21.56 -34.56 15.55
CA MET A 1 20.52 -33.51 15.50
C MET A 1 21.18 -32.22 15.03
N LYS A 2 20.57 -31.49 14.10
CA LYS A 2 21.08 -30.18 13.63
C LYS A 2 20.45 -29.09 14.49
N ASN A 3 21.19 -28.02 14.81
CA ASN A 3 20.63 -26.82 15.42
C ASN A 3 19.81 -26.04 14.38
N PHE A 4 18.71 -25.43 14.82
CA PHE A 4 17.88 -24.58 13.96
C PHE A 4 18.68 -23.36 13.49
N ASP A 5 18.65 -23.10 12.18
CA ASP A 5 19.18 -21.90 11.56
C ASP A 5 18.07 -21.16 10.82
N ILE A 6 17.69 -19.98 11.33
CA ILE A 6 16.61 -19.15 10.76
C ILE A 6 16.88 -18.72 9.31
N ASN A 7 18.15 -18.73 8.87
CA ASN A 7 18.56 -18.33 7.53
C ASN A 7 18.54 -19.47 6.52
N GLU A 8 18.43 -20.72 6.96
CA GLU A 8 18.50 -21.89 6.08
C GLU A 8 17.29 -22.83 6.24
N ASP A 9 16.81 -23.01 7.47
CA ASP A 9 15.75 -23.94 7.81
C ASP A 9 14.36 -23.30 7.65
N PRO A 10 13.38 -24.01 7.02
CA PRO A 10 12.01 -23.54 6.96
C PRO A 10 11.39 -23.33 8.34
N HIS A 11 10.65 -22.24 8.49
CA HIS A 11 10.00 -21.87 9.73
C HIS A 11 8.75 -21.03 9.44
N ARG A 12 7.91 -20.82 10.46
CA ARG A 12 6.72 -19.97 10.35
C ARG A 12 6.92 -18.71 11.18
N ARG A 13 6.48 -17.57 10.66
CA ARG A 13 6.48 -16.28 11.35
C ARG A 13 5.05 -15.80 11.54
N PHE A 14 4.75 -15.29 12.72
CA PHE A 14 3.41 -14.85 13.07
C PHE A 14 3.20 -13.38 12.70
N ASN A 15 2.10 -13.09 12.01
CA ASN A 15 1.61 -11.75 11.74
C ASN A 15 0.60 -11.34 12.83
N PRO A 16 0.99 -10.46 13.78
CA PRO A 16 0.12 -10.07 14.87
C PRO A 16 -0.96 -9.06 14.45
N LEU A 17 -0.89 -8.46 13.24
CA LEU A 17 -1.93 -7.57 12.73
C LEU A 17 -3.18 -8.35 12.30
N ILE A 18 -3.02 -9.50 11.67
CA ILE A 18 -4.17 -10.29 11.15
C ILE A 18 -4.31 -11.67 11.80
N ASN A 19 -3.46 -12.00 12.77
CA ASN A 19 -3.46 -13.27 13.50
C ASN A 19 -3.27 -14.49 12.57
N GLU A 20 -2.32 -14.39 11.64
CA GLU A 20 -2.01 -15.44 10.66
C GLU A 20 -0.52 -15.78 10.68
N TRP A 21 -0.16 -16.92 10.08
CA TRP A 21 1.23 -17.36 9.96
C TRP A 21 1.71 -17.27 8.51
N VAL A 22 3.01 -17.05 8.35
CA VAL A 22 3.69 -17.04 7.05
C VAL A 22 4.81 -18.07 7.07
N LEU A 23 4.78 -18.98 6.10
CA LEU A 23 5.84 -19.97 5.89
C LEU A 23 7.05 -19.31 5.21
N VAL A 24 8.21 -19.39 5.83
CA VAL A 24 9.48 -18.87 5.30
C VAL A 24 10.34 -20.06 4.88
N SER A 25 10.84 -20.05 3.64
CA SER A 25 11.65 -21.14 3.09
C SER A 25 12.90 -20.58 2.39
N PRO A 26 13.95 -20.18 3.15
CA PRO A 26 15.07 -19.40 2.62
C PRO A 26 15.81 -20.04 1.43
N HIS A 27 15.91 -21.36 1.40
CA HIS A 27 16.59 -22.11 0.34
C HIS A 27 15.86 -22.05 -1.02
N ARG A 28 14.56 -21.71 -1.05
CA ARG A 28 13.76 -21.71 -2.30
C ARG A 28 14.19 -20.64 -3.30
N ALA A 29 14.84 -19.57 -2.85
CA ALA A 29 15.44 -18.57 -3.73
C ALA A 29 16.45 -19.17 -4.73
N LYS A 30 17.10 -20.29 -4.37
CA LYS A 30 18.11 -20.98 -5.21
C LYS A 30 17.51 -21.87 -6.31
N ARG A 31 16.19 -22.12 -6.31
CA ARG A 31 15.53 -23.00 -7.28
C ARG A 31 15.64 -22.43 -8.70
N PRO A 32 16.06 -23.20 -9.73
CA PRO A 32 16.05 -22.73 -11.12
C PRO A 32 14.65 -22.26 -11.55
N TRP A 33 14.55 -21.10 -12.19
CA TRP A 33 13.28 -20.58 -12.75
C TRP A 33 13.24 -20.82 -14.25
N GLN A 34 12.17 -21.48 -14.71
CA GLN A 34 11.86 -21.70 -16.13
C GLN A 34 10.41 -21.28 -16.47
N GLY A 35 9.77 -20.52 -15.58
CA GLY A 35 8.40 -20.05 -15.76
C GLY A 35 8.30 -18.78 -16.58
N GLN A 36 7.14 -18.13 -16.52
CA GLN A 36 6.86 -16.88 -17.24
C GLN A 36 7.84 -15.77 -16.85
N ASN A 37 8.22 -14.96 -17.85
CA ASN A 37 8.92 -13.71 -17.67
C ASN A 37 7.96 -12.56 -18.01
N GLU A 38 7.88 -11.56 -17.14
CA GLU A 38 7.16 -10.31 -17.36
C GLU A 38 7.86 -9.46 -18.42
N THR A 39 7.06 -8.65 -19.12
CA THR A 39 7.60 -7.67 -20.08
C THR A 39 8.06 -6.44 -19.34
N ILE A 40 9.31 -6.02 -19.56
CA ILE A 40 9.82 -4.76 -19.01
C ILE A 40 9.19 -3.62 -19.80
N SER A 41 8.49 -2.72 -19.12
CA SER A 41 8.04 -1.48 -19.75
C SER A 41 9.25 -0.65 -20.13
N THR A 42 9.52 -0.54 -21.44
CA THR A 42 10.62 0.24 -22.02
C THR A 42 10.12 1.48 -22.75
N GLU A 43 8.80 1.68 -22.81
CA GLU A 43 8.19 2.83 -23.47
C GLU A 43 8.39 4.08 -22.63
N GLU A 44 9.05 5.08 -23.21
CA GLU A 44 9.03 6.44 -22.69
C GLU A 44 7.62 7.01 -22.90
N LEU A 45 6.86 7.08 -21.81
CA LEU A 45 5.55 7.70 -21.83
C LEU A 45 5.66 9.19 -22.18
N PRO A 46 4.72 9.75 -22.94
CA PRO A 46 4.70 11.19 -23.21
C PRO A 46 4.32 11.96 -21.95
N LYS A 47 4.74 13.23 -21.87
CA LYS A 47 4.35 14.15 -20.79
C LYS A 47 2.83 14.29 -20.66
N TYR A 48 2.16 14.24 -21.80
CA TYR A 48 0.72 14.36 -21.96
C TYR A 48 0.32 13.43 -23.11
N ASP A 49 -0.73 12.63 -22.88
CA ASP A 49 -1.31 11.74 -23.88
C ASP A 49 -2.74 12.22 -24.20
N PRO A 50 -3.04 12.64 -25.45
CA PRO A 50 -4.36 13.12 -25.84
C PRO A 50 -5.45 12.04 -25.80
N THR A 51 -5.07 10.76 -25.69
CA THR A 51 -5.99 9.62 -25.60
C THR A 51 -6.20 9.12 -24.17
N CYS A 52 -5.40 9.59 -23.21
CA CYS A 52 -5.50 9.15 -21.83
C CYS A 52 -6.71 9.78 -21.12
N TYR A 53 -7.61 8.95 -20.58
CA TYR A 53 -8.79 9.42 -19.84
C TYR A 53 -8.50 10.21 -18.55
N LEU A 54 -7.26 10.19 -18.07
CA LEU A 54 -6.86 10.85 -16.82
C LEU A 54 -6.10 12.17 -17.06
N CYS A 55 -5.64 12.44 -18.28
CA CYS A 55 -4.91 13.66 -18.59
C CYS A 55 -5.80 14.92 -18.54
N PRO A 56 -5.22 16.10 -18.22
CA PRO A 56 -5.96 17.35 -18.08
C PRO A 56 -6.60 17.77 -19.42
N GLY A 57 -7.86 18.23 -19.38
CA GLY A 57 -8.60 18.62 -20.58
C GLY A 57 -9.10 17.48 -21.47
N ASN A 58 -8.76 16.22 -21.15
CA ASN A 58 -9.25 15.07 -21.92
C ASN A 58 -10.67 14.67 -21.53
N VAL A 59 -11.36 14.05 -22.47
CA VAL A 59 -12.67 13.44 -22.25
C VAL A 59 -12.48 12.07 -21.61
N ARG A 60 -13.20 11.81 -20.51
CA ARG A 60 -13.21 10.52 -19.80
C ARG A 60 -14.12 9.50 -20.49
N ALA A 61 -14.12 8.27 -19.98
CA ALA A 61 -14.90 7.17 -20.55
C ALA A 61 -16.42 7.41 -20.49
N ASN A 62 -16.90 8.18 -19.52
CA ASN A 62 -18.31 8.58 -19.41
C ASN A 62 -18.69 9.80 -20.29
N GLY A 63 -17.74 10.40 -21.02
CA GLY A 63 -17.96 11.58 -21.85
C GLY A 63 -17.75 12.93 -21.15
N GLU A 64 -17.50 12.96 -19.83
CA GLU A 64 -17.16 14.20 -19.13
C GLU A 64 -15.73 14.65 -19.45
N THR A 65 -15.49 15.96 -19.42
CA THR A 65 -14.16 16.53 -19.68
C THR A 65 -13.44 16.83 -18.37
N ASN A 66 -12.21 16.33 -18.23
CA ASN A 66 -11.35 16.69 -17.11
C ASN A 66 -11.06 18.20 -17.13
N PRO A 67 -11.01 18.86 -15.97
CA PRO A 67 -10.50 20.23 -15.92
C PRO A 67 -9.05 20.27 -16.40
N VAL A 68 -8.60 21.47 -16.79
CA VAL A 68 -7.18 21.73 -17.04
C VAL A 68 -6.48 21.90 -15.69
N TYR A 69 -6.24 20.79 -15.00
CA TYR A 69 -5.63 20.77 -13.68
C TYR A 69 -4.09 20.84 -13.78
N ASP A 70 -3.45 21.45 -12.78
CA ASP A 70 -2.00 21.67 -12.71
C ASP A 70 -1.32 20.84 -11.59
N SER A 71 -2.12 20.16 -10.77
CA SER A 71 -1.72 19.43 -9.58
C SER A 71 -2.57 18.16 -9.41
N SER A 72 -2.79 17.66 -8.19
CA SER A 72 -3.63 16.48 -8.01
C SER A 72 -5.08 16.78 -8.38
N PHE A 73 -5.75 15.82 -9.03
CA PHE A 73 -7.15 15.94 -9.45
C PHE A 73 -7.94 14.74 -8.98
N VAL A 74 -9.09 14.99 -8.33
CA VAL A 74 -9.97 13.95 -7.80
C VAL A 74 -11.32 14.03 -8.47
N PHE A 75 -11.84 12.86 -8.86
CA PHE A 75 -13.20 12.72 -9.38
C PHE A 75 -13.81 11.39 -8.95
N GLU A 76 -15.14 11.31 -8.98
CA GLU A 76 -15.85 10.05 -8.74
C GLU A 76 -15.59 9.08 -9.89
N ASN A 77 -15.31 7.82 -9.57
CA ASN A 77 -14.96 6.83 -10.58
C ASN A 77 -16.15 6.56 -11.50
N ASP A 78 -15.97 6.76 -12.80
CA ASP A 78 -16.98 6.52 -13.84
C ASP A 78 -17.57 5.09 -13.80
N PHE A 79 -16.81 4.13 -13.27
CA PHE A 79 -17.20 2.73 -13.05
C PHE A 79 -16.99 2.32 -11.58
N ALA A 80 -17.62 3.06 -10.66
CA ALA A 80 -17.51 2.80 -9.23
C ALA A 80 -17.90 1.36 -8.84
N ALA A 81 -17.13 0.78 -7.91
CA ALA A 81 -17.37 -0.58 -7.40
C ALA A 81 -18.57 -0.64 -6.43
N MET A 82 -18.94 0.51 -5.87
CA MET A 82 -20.03 0.67 -4.91
C MET A 82 -20.92 1.83 -5.32
N LYS A 83 -22.15 1.79 -4.82
CA LYS A 83 -23.20 2.75 -5.13
C LYS A 83 -23.55 3.58 -3.89
N GLN A 84 -23.96 4.81 -4.13
CA GLN A 84 -24.31 5.76 -3.07
C GLN A 84 -25.76 5.63 -2.61
N GLU A 85 -26.62 4.96 -3.37
CA GLU A 85 -28.02 4.80 -2.98
C GLU A 85 -28.14 3.87 -1.77
N GLU A 86 -28.88 4.31 -0.76
CA GLU A 86 -29.29 3.44 0.35
C GLU A 86 -30.28 2.39 -0.17
N ILE A 87 -30.00 1.12 0.12
CA ILE A 87 -30.86 0.00 -0.26
C ILE A 87 -31.60 -0.47 0.99
N ILE A 88 -32.94 -0.31 0.99
CA ILE A 88 -33.79 -0.90 2.02
C ILE A 88 -33.68 -2.42 1.90
N PHE A 89 -33.15 -3.05 2.93
CA PHE A 89 -32.94 -4.48 2.98
C PHE A 89 -33.41 -5.02 4.33
N GLU A 90 -34.32 -5.98 4.29
CA GLU A 90 -34.76 -6.70 5.49
C GLU A 90 -33.85 -7.92 5.68
N ASP A 91 -33.14 -7.94 6.81
CA ASP A 91 -32.33 -9.11 7.18
C ASP A 91 -33.23 -10.34 7.35
N ASP A 92 -32.93 -11.42 6.62
CA ASP A 92 -33.59 -12.71 6.85
C ASP A 92 -33.09 -13.28 8.19
N ILE A 93 -33.96 -13.25 9.21
CA ILE A 93 -33.68 -13.69 10.59
C ILE A 93 -33.52 -15.23 10.68
N LYS A 94 -33.77 -15.97 9.59
CA LYS A 94 -33.58 -17.42 9.59
C LYS A 94 -32.12 -17.79 9.84
N HIS A 95 -31.90 -18.83 10.65
CA HIS A 95 -30.60 -19.47 10.75
C HIS A 95 -30.24 -20.18 9.44
N THR A 96 -29.51 -19.48 8.57
CA THR A 96 -29.07 -19.96 7.26
C THR A 96 -27.58 -19.72 7.03
N PHE A 97 -26.98 -20.53 6.16
CA PHE A 97 -25.63 -20.31 5.62
C PHE A 97 -25.59 -19.20 4.57
N PHE A 98 -26.73 -18.89 3.93
CA PHE A 98 -26.82 -17.92 2.84
C PHE A 98 -27.13 -16.53 3.39
N LYS A 99 -26.08 -15.79 3.74
CA LYS A 99 -26.20 -14.40 4.22
C LYS A 99 -25.74 -13.44 3.15
N VAL A 100 -26.52 -12.39 2.92
CA VAL A 100 -26.17 -11.27 2.06
C VAL A 100 -26.43 -9.98 2.83
N LYS A 101 -25.60 -8.97 2.60
CA LYS A 101 -25.80 -7.62 3.10
C LYS A 101 -25.52 -6.63 1.96
N PRO A 102 -26.38 -5.63 1.75
CA PRO A 102 -26.05 -4.52 0.86
C PRO A 102 -24.80 -3.79 1.36
N GLU A 103 -24.04 -3.23 0.44
CA GLU A 103 -22.91 -2.36 0.74
C GLU A 103 -23.09 -1.03 0.00
N GLN A 104 -23.01 0.06 0.75
CA GLN A 104 -23.11 1.42 0.24
C GLN A 104 -21.72 2.08 0.31
N GLY A 105 -21.36 2.85 -0.72
CA GLY A 105 -20.04 3.45 -0.77
C GLY A 105 -19.82 4.41 -1.93
N ILE A 106 -18.62 4.99 -1.94
CA ILE A 106 -18.15 5.95 -2.93
C ILE A 106 -16.76 5.50 -3.39
N SER A 107 -16.53 5.45 -4.70
CA SER A 107 -15.21 5.19 -5.29
C SER A 107 -14.72 6.46 -6.00
N ARG A 108 -13.54 6.95 -5.64
CA ARG A 108 -12.88 8.09 -6.30
C ARG A 108 -11.55 7.67 -6.93
N VAL A 109 -11.19 8.35 -8.00
CA VAL A 109 -9.86 8.30 -8.63
C VAL A 109 -9.10 9.57 -8.27
N VAL A 110 -7.82 9.45 -7.97
CA VAL A 110 -6.93 10.56 -7.61
C VAL A 110 -5.76 10.59 -8.58
N CYS A 111 -5.79 11.45 -9.59
CA CYS A 111 -4.62 11.73 -10.43
C CYS A 111 -3.57 12.46 -9.57
N PHE A 112 -2.33 11.99 -9.58
CA PHE A 112 -1.27 12.57 -8.76
C PHE A 112 -0.67 13.84 -9.36
N SER A 113 -0.60 13.92 -10.70
CA SER A 113 0.04 15.01 -11.45
C SER A 113 -0.56 15.13 -12.85
N PRO A 114 -0.56 16.31 -13.50
CA PRO A 114 -0.95 16.42 -14.91
C PRO A 114 0.02 15.69 -15.85
N ARG A 115 1.21 15.34 -15.36
CA ARG A 115 2.25 14.64 -16.10
C ARG A 115 1.98 13.14 -16.15
N HIS A 116 1.71 12.65 -17.35
CA HIS A 116 1.42 11.24 -17.63
C HIS A 116 2.63 10.31 -17.44
N ASP A 117 3.84 10.84 -17.55
CA ASP A 117 5.11 10.12 -17.48
C ASP A 117 5.80 10.21 -16.10
N LEU A 118 5.16 10.80 -15.08
CA LEU A 118 5.80 11.18 -13.82
C LEU A 118 5.28 10.34 -12.66
N THR A 119 6.05 9.34 -12.24
CA THR A 119 5.71 8.50 -11.08
C THR A 119 6.20 9.09 -9.76
N LEU A 120 5.65 8.65 -8.63
CA LEU A 120 6.03 9.11 -7.26
C LEU A 120 7.54 9.28 -7.00
N PRO A 121 8.44 8.32 -7.33
CA PRO A 121 9.88 8.47 -7.06
C PRO A 121 10.54 9.61 -7.84
N GLU A 122 9.94 10.00 -8.98
CA GLU A 122 10.44 11.04 -9.87
C GLU A 122 9.87 12.43 -9.54
N MET A 123 8.85 12.51 -8.68
CA MET A 123 8.23 13.77 -8.27
C MET A 123 9.08 14.53 -7.26
N GLU A 124 9.04 15.86 -7.31
CA GLU A 124 9.61 16.70 -6.25
C GLU A 124 8.77 16.62 -4.97
N ILE A 125 9.42 16.83 -3.81
CA ILE A 125 8.78 16.71 -2.49
C ILE A 125 7.48 17.53 -2.40
N PRO A 126 7.40 18.80 -2.84
CA PRO A 126 6.15 19.57 -2.79
C PRO A 126 4.98 18.96 -3.58
N ALA A 127 5.26 18.23 -4.66
CA ALA A 127 4.22 17.55 -5.43
C ALA A 127 3.66 16.35 -4.64
N ILE A 128 4.53 15.61 -3.94
CA ILE A 128 4.11 14.50 -3.07
C ILE A 128 3.35 15.02 -1.84
N GLU A 129 3.76 16.16 -1.27
CA GLU A 129 3.01 16.83 -0.21
C GLU A 129 1.59 17.23 -0.66
N ASN A 130 1.42 17.65 -1.92
CA ASN A 130 0.08 17.94 -2.46
C ASN A 130 -0.79 16.68 -2.58
N ILE A 131 -0.19 15.53 -2.92
CA ILE A 131 -0.90 14.24 -2.90
C ILE A 131 -1.33 13.90 -1.48
N ILE A 132 -0.45 14.05 -0.48
CA ILE A 132 -0.77 13.81 0.93
C ILE A 132 -1.89 14.74 1.42
N LYS A 133 -1.84 16.03 1.09
CA LYS A 133 -2.93 16.97 1.40
C LYS A 133 -4.24 16.55 0.76
N THR A 134 -4.19 16.05 -0.47
CA THR A 134 -5.37 15.50 -1.16
C THR A 134 -5.92 14.29 -0.41
N TRP A 135 -5.07 13.34 -0.02
CA TRP A 135 -5.48 12.20 0.80
C TRP A 135 -6.09 12.60 2.15
N GLN A 136 -5.49 13.58 2.84
CA GLN A 136 -6.03 14.13 4.09
C GLN A 136 -7.41 14.74 3.89
N LYS A 137 -7.57 15.59 2.87
CA LYS A 137 -8.85 16.21 2.53
C LYS A 137 -9.91 15.15 2.22
N GLU A 138 -9.59 14.19 1.35
CA GLU A 138 -10.53 13.16 0.93
C GLU A 138 -10.92 12.23 2.09
N TYR A 139 -9.97 11.89 2.98
CA TYR A 139 -10.27 11.15 4.21
C TYR A 139 -11.24 11.90 5.12
N THR A 140 -11.00 13.20 5.35
CA THR A 140 -11.90 14.03 6.15
C THR A 140 -13.29 14.17 5.50
N ASP A 141 -13.34 14.51 4.22
CA ASP A 141 -14.60 14.80 3.53
C ASP A 141 -15.48 13.55 3.42
N LEU A 142 -14.89 12.40 3.04
CA LEU A 142 -15.63 11.14 2.95
C LEU A 142 -16.00 10.62 4.34
N GLY A 143 -15.12 10.77 5.33
CA GLY A 143 -15.39 10.37 6.71
C GLY A 143 -16.47 11.21 7.41
N ASN A 144 -16.76 12.41 6.92
CA ASN A 144 -17.88 13.25 7.40
C ASN A 144 -19.25 12.82 6.84
N ILE A 145 -19.28 11.89 5.87
CA ILE A 145 -20.52 11.34 5.34
C ILE A 145 -21.05 10.29 6.32
N LYS A 146 -22.25 10.54 6.87
CA LYS A 146 -22.81 9.80 8.02
C LYS A 146 -22.80 8.26 7.90
N TYR A 147 -22.97 7.70 6.70
CA TYR A 147 -23.01 6.26 6.49
C TYR A 147 -21.65 5.64 6.18
N ILE A 148 -20.58 6.44 6.04
CA ILE A 148 -19.23 5.98 5.74
C ILE A 148 -18.47 5.72 7.04
N ASN A 149 -18.11 4.45 7.26
CA ASN A 149 -17.38 4.03 8.46
C ASN A 149 -15.91 3.73 8.16
N HIS A 150 -15.52 3.61 6.88
CA HIS A 150 -14.13 3.38 6.49
C HIS A 150 -13.78 4.10 5.19
N VAL A 151 -12.58 4.67 5.13
CA VAL A 151 -12.01 5.29 3.93
C VAL A 151 -10.68 4.63 3.60
N GLN A 152 -10.67 3.81 2.54
CA GLN A 152 -9.49 3.12 2.06
C GLN A 152 -8.80 3.90 0.95
N ILE A 153 -7.60 4.39 1.22
CA ILE A 153 -6.73 5.04 0.24
C ILE A 153 -5.72 4.02 -0.27
N PHE A 154 -5.58 3.86 -1.58
CA PHE A 154 -4.67 2.89 -2.18
C PHE A 154 -4.20 3.27 -3.59
N GLU A 155 -3.14 2.63 -4.06
CA GLU A 155 -2.58 2.77 -5.41
C GLU A 155 -2.29 1.38 -5.99
N ASN A 156 -2.56 1.21 -7.28
CA ASN A 156 -2.06 0.08 -8.06
C ASN A 156 -1.13 0.61 -9.15
N LYS A 157 0.18 0.38 -9.00
CA LYS A 157 1.21 0.81 -9.96
C LYS A 157 1.64 -0.36 -10.85
N GLY A 158 1.61 -0.13 -12.16
CA GLY A 158 2.08 -1.07 -13.18
C GLY A 158 1.04 -2.12 -13.55
N SER A 159 1.09 -2.55 -14.82
CA SER A 159 0.12 -3.50 -15.40
C SER A 159 0.08 -4.85 -14.68
N VAL A 160 1.22 -5.29 -14.13
CA VAL A 160 1.33 -6.53 -13.34
C VAL A 160 0.42 -6.53 -12.10
N MET A 161 0.07 -5.34 -11.59
CA MET A 161 -0.84 -5.16 -10.44
C MET A 161 -2.28 -4.84 -10.86
N GLY A 162 -2.63 -5.06 -12.14
CA GLY A 162 -3.98 -4.81 -12.66
C GLY A 162 -4.29 -3.35 -12.96
N CYS A 163 -3.27 -2.48 -13.01
CA CYS A 163 -3.44 -1.09 -13.43
C CYS A 163 -3.76 -1.03 -14.94
N SER A 164 -4.94 -0.51 -15.29
CA SER A 164 -5.43 -0.44 -16.66
C SER A 164 -5.13 0.89 -17.37
N ASN A 165 -4.66 1.91 -16.64
CA ASN A 165 -4.29 3.21 -17.20
C ASN A 165 -2.89 3.64 -16.70
N PRO A 166 -1.94 3.96 -17.60
CA PRO A 166 -0.55 4.23 -17.21
C PRO A 166 -0.34 5.58 -16.51
N HIS A 167 -1.32 6.49 -16.53
CA HIS A 167 -1.22 7.79 -15.85
C HIS A 167 -1.04 7.59 -14.32
N PRO A 168 -0.17 8.35 -13.64
CA PRO A 168 0.07 8.19 -12.20
C PRO A 168 -1.17 8.57 -11.37
N HIS A 169 -1.81 7.58 -10.75
CA HIS A 169 -3.02 7.80 -9.97
C HIS A 169 -3.18 6.77 -8.85
N GLY A 170 -3.92 7.18 -7.82
CA GLY A 170 -4.46 6.31 -6.78
C GLY A 170 -5.98 6.25 -6.83
N GLN A 171 -6.55 5.55 -5.87
CA GLN A 171 -7.98 5.42 -5.68
C GLN A 171 -8.33 5.56 -4.19
N ILE A 172 -9.57 5.99 -3.95
CA ILE A 172 -10.13 6.08 -2.60
C ILE A 172 -11.49 5.43 -2.62
N TRP A 173 -11.64 4.34 -1.88
CA TRP A 173 -12.91 3.64 -1.72
C TRP A 173 -13.39 3.83 -0.28
N ALA A 174 -14.50 4.54 -0.15
CA ALA A 174 -15.17 4.78 1.11
C ALA A 174 -16.42 3.93 1.18
N GLN A 175 -16.65 3.27 2.31
CA GLN A 175 -17.75 2.30 2.44
C GLN A 175 -18.36 2.26 3.84
N SER A 176 -19.56 1.70 3.91
CA SER A 176 -20.37 1.62 5.13
C SER A 176 -19.92 0.54 6.10
N SER A 177 -19.31 -0.55 5.62
CA SER A 177 -18.70 -1.57 6.47
C SER A 177 -17.20 -1.39 6.60
N LEU A 178 -16.59 -2.00 7.63
CA LEU A 178 -15.14 -2.21 7.63
C LEU A 178 -14.80 -3.34 6.65
N PRO A 179 -13.89 -3.13 5.67
CA PRO A 179 -13.45 -4.21 4.79
C PRO A 179 -12.81 -5.36 5.59
N THR A 180 -12.92 -6.59 5.11
CA THR A 180 -12.48 -7.79 5.84
C THR A 180 -11.04 -7.73 6.39
N GLN A 181 -10.08 -7.23 5.60
CA GLN A 181 -8.68 -7.13 6.06
C GLN A 181 -8.49 -6.05 7.15
N VAL A 182 -9.24 -4.97 7.03
CA VAL A 182 -9.28 -3.86 7.99
C VAL A 182 -9.94 -4.33 9.29
N GLU A 183 -11.04 -5.07 9.21
CA GLU A 183 -11.74 -5.64 10.38
C GLU A 183 -10.84 -6.64 11.14
N LYS A 184 -10.13 -7.54 10.43
CA LYS A 184 -9.12 -8.42 11.05
C LYS A 184 -8.05 -7.62 11.80
N THR A 185 -7.55 -6.57 11.16
CA THR A 185 -6.54 -5.67 11.74
C THR A 185 -7.08 -4.95 12.96
N HIS A 186 -8.27 -4.36 12.87
CA HIS A 186 -8.95 -3.68 13.98
C HIS A 186 -9.07 -4.60 15.20
N ASN A 187 -9.56 -5.83 15.01
CA ASN A 187 -9.75 -6.78 16.10
C ASN A 187 -8.43 -7.12 16.81
N SER A 188 -7.35 -7.32 16.06
CA SER A 188 -6.02 -7.58 16.63
C SER A 188 -5.44 -6.37 17.36
N LEU A 189 -5.53 -5.19 16.76
CA LEU A 189 -5.09 -3.93 17.37
C LEU A 189 -5.84 -3.67 18.67
N LYS A 190 -7.17 -3.80 18.65
CA LYS A 190 -8.03 -3.65 19.82
C LYS A 190 -7.69 -4.65 20.92
N SER A 191 -7.54 -5.94 20.58
CA SER A 191 -7.18 -6.98 21.56
C SER A 191 -5.83 -6.70 22.22
N TYR A 192 -4.86 -6.19 21.47
CA TYR A 192 -3.55 -5.79 22.00
C TYR A 192 -3.67 -4.56 22.91
N TYR A 193 -4.36 -3.52 22.45
CA TYR A 193 -4.52 -2.27 23.21
C TYR A 193 -5.28 -2.48 24.53
N ASP A 194 -6.34 -3.30 24.53
CA ASP A 194 -7.12 -3.59 25.74
C ASP A 194 -6.28 -4.27 26.84
N LYS A 195 -5.23 -5.00 26.46
CA LYS A 195 -4.29 -5.66 27.38
C LYS A 195 -3.12 -4.77 27.79
N ASN A 196 -2.55 -4.02 26.85
CA ASN A 196 -1.26 -3.34 27.04
C ASN A 196 -1.38 -1.82 27.23
N ARG A 197 -2.53 -1.22 26.86
CA ARG A 197 -2.78 0.24 26.88
C ARG A 197 -1.75 1.05 26.08
N ARG A 198 -1.17 0.41 25.06
CA ARG A 198 -0.27 0.97 24.05
C ARG A 198 -0.63 0.34 22.71
N THR A 199 -0.36 1.04 21.61
CA THR A 199 -0.67 0.47 20.29
C THR A 199 0.30 -0.66 19.96
N LEU A 200 -0.19 -1.69 19.25
CA LEU A 200 0.63 -2.82 18.82
C LEU A 200 1.84 -2.34 18.00
N LEU A 201 1.60 -1.41 17.07
CA LEU A 201 2.63 -0.92 16.16
C LEU A 201 3.65 0.00 16.84
N GLU A 202 3.29 0.71 17.92
CA GLU A 202 4.27 1.44 18.72
C GLU A 202 5.28 0.49 19.36
N ASP A 203 4.82 -0.58 20.02
CA ASP A 203 5.71 -1.57 20.61
C ASP A 203 6.54 -2.32 19.55
N TYR A 204 5.93 -2.62 18.41
CA TYR A 204 6.60 -3.27 17.29
C TYR A 204 7.70 -2.38 16.70
N VAL A 205 7.41 -1.10 16.40
CA VAL A 205 8.40 -0.15 15.88
C VAL A 205 9.54 0.02 16.87
N GLN A 206 9.26 0.15 18.18
CA GLN A 206 10.31 0.24 19.18
C GLN A 206 11.19 -1.02 19.22
N ALA A 207 10.64 -2.20 19.00
CA ALA A 207 11.41 -3.44 18.90
C ALA A 207 12.26 -3.47 17.62
N GLU A 208 11.71 -3.07 16.48
CA GLU A 208 12.44 -3.03 15.21
C GLU A 208 13.59 -2.03 15.26
N LEU A 209 13.39 -0.83 15.80
CA LEU A 209 14.43 0.19 15.96
C LEU A 209 15.59 -0.27 16.85
N ARG A 210 15.33 -1.07 17.90
CA ARG A 210 16.40 -1.64 18.74
C ARG A 210 17.29 -2.62 17.98
N THR A 211 16.74 -3.36 17.02
CA THR A 211 17.49 -4.39 16.27
C THR A 211 18.07 -3.86 14.96
N GLY A 212 17.40 -2.92 14.30
CA GLY A 212 17.81 -2.27 13.05
C GLY A 212 17.79 -3.18 11.80
N GLU A 213 17.72 -4.50 11.97
CA GLU A 213 17.95 -5.47 10.90
C GLU A 213 17.01 -5.30 9.70
N ARG A 214 15.73 -5.05 9.98
CA ARG A 214 14.66 -4.92 8.98
C ARG A 214 14.34 -3.48 8.56
N ILE A 215 15.02 -2.48 9.12
CA ILE A 215 14.78 -1.06 8.84
C ILE A 215 15.36 -0.65 7.48
N VAL A 216 14.53 -0.30 6.50
CA VAL A 216 15.00 0.10 5.16
C VAL A 216 15.38 1.58 5.13
N ILE A 217 14.51 2.45 5.63
CA ILE A 217 14.69 3.91 5.71
C ILE A 217 14.13 4.38 7.05
N GLU A 218 14.75 5.39 7.64
CA GLU A 218 14.27 6.04 8.85
C GLU A 218 14.48 7.55 8.73
N ASN A 219 13.48 8.33 9.13
CA ASN A 219 13.62 9.77 9.37
C ASN A 219 13.07 10.11 10.76
N ASP A 220 12.99 11.40 11.11
CA ASP A 220 12.59 11.83 12.45
C ASP A 220 11.19 11.34 12.87
N HIS A 221 10.28 11.16 11.91
CA HIS A 221 8.85 10.91 12.17
C HIS A 221 8.36 9.53 11.72
N PHE A 222 9.05 8.89 10.78
CA PHE A 222 8.61 7.64 10.16
C PHE A 222 9.75 6.64 10.04
N VAL A 223 9.36 5.37 9.96
CA VAL A 223 10.23 4.27 9.63
C VAL A 223 9.60 3.44 8.51
N ALA A 224 10.38 3.11 7.48
CA ALA A 224 10.03 2.15 6.46
C ALA A 224 10.83 0.87 6.72
N LEU A 225 10.14 -0.25 6.89
CA LEU A 225 10.76 -1.54 7.23
C LEU A 225 10.16 -2.67 6.41
N VAL A 226 10.88 -3.78 6.30
CA VAL A 226 10.30 -5.05 5.83
C VAL A 226 9.70 -5.75 7.05
N PRO A 227 8.37 -5.89 7.18
CA PRO A 227 7.79 -6.46 8.39
C PRO A 227 8.30 -7.88 8.64
N PHE A 228 8.45 -8.26 9.91
CA PHE A 228 8.92 -9.60 10.31
C PHE A 228 8.08 -10.72 9.68
N TRP A 229 6.80 -10.42 9.44
CA TRP A 229 5.79 -11.31 8.85
C TRP A 229 5.45 -10.98 7.39
N ALA A 230 6.32 -10.25 6.68
CA ALA A 230 6.11 -9.90 5.28
C ALA A 230 5.80 -11.14 4.43
N ILE A 231 4.89 -11.04 3.46
CA ILE A 231 4.51 -12.11 2.54
C ILE A 231 5.17 -11.89 1.17
N TRP A 232 5.16 -10.65 0.67
CA TRP A 232 5.77 -10.29 -0.59
C TRP A 232 7.29 -10.18 -0.47
N PRO A 233 8.06 -10.38 -1.57
CA PRO A 233 9.51 -10.50 -1.50
C PRO A 233 10.15 -9.27 -0.87
N TYR A 234 9.84 -8.10 -1.43
CA TYR A 234 10.29 -6.80 -0.96
C TYR A 234 9.12 -6.00 -0.36
N GLU A 235 8.20 -6.68 0.32
CA GLU A 235 7.13 -6.02 1.08
C GLU A 235 7.73 -4.99 2.03
N THR A 236 7.12 -3.81 2.11
CA THR A 236 7.47 -2.86 3.16
C THR A 236 6.23 -2.27 3.80
N MET A 237 6.43 -1.77 5.01
CA MET A 237 5.46 -1.02 5.76
C MET A 237 6.11 0.28 6.22
N ILE A 238 5.49 1.42 5.91
CA ILE A 238 5.82 2.71 6.52
C ILE A 238 4.94 2.86 7.76
N VAL A 239 5.54 3.14 8.91
CA VAL A 239 4.84 3.35 10.18
C VAL A 239 5.28 4.68 10.77
N SER A 240 4.34 5.43 11.34
CA SER A 240 4.68 6.61 12.16
C SER A 240 5.43 6.19 13.42
N LYS A 241 6.38 6.99 13.89
CA LYS A 241 7.07 6.72 15.16
C LYS A 241 6.22 7.11 16.36
N ARG A 242 5.48 8.21 16.21
CA ARG A 242 4.42 8.62 17.14
C ARG A 242 3.17 7.78 16.86
N ALA A 243 2.41 7.45 17.90
CA ALA A 243 1.08 6.85 17.77
C ALA A 243 0.07 7.88 17.21
N ALA A 244 0.16 8.15 15.92
CA ALA A 244 -0.88 8.84 15.15
C ALA A 244 -1.88 7.79 14.65
N ASN A 245 -3.18 8.08 14.65
CA ASN A 245 -4.21 7.09 14.31
C ASN A 245 -4.52 7.11 12.81
N LYS A 246 -4.39 8.28 12.19
CA LYS A 246 -4.81 8.57 10.82
C LYS A 246 -3.96 9.67 10.18
N ILE A 247 -4.02 9.75 8.85
CA ILE A 247 -3.19 10.68 8.06
C ILE A 247 -3.44 12.16 8.40
N THR A 248 -4.64 12.49 8.90
CA THR A 248 -5.02 13.86 9.28
C THR A 248 -4.47 14.29 10.64
N ASP A 249 -3.88 13.37 11.41
CA ASP A 249 -3.26 13.69 12.70
C ASP A 249 -1.83 14.24 12.52
N PHE A 250 -1.31 14.27 11.29
CA PHE A 250 0.03 14.74 10.99
C PHE A 250 0.10 16.26 11.04
N SER A 251 1.13 16.77 11.71
CA SER A 251 1.59 18.14 11.54
C SER A 251 2.12 18.37 10.12
N ALA A 252 2.38 19.65 9.78
CA ALA A 252 3.01 20.01 8.52
C ALA A 252 4.39 19.35 8.36
N GLU A 253 5.18 19.30 9.45
CA GLU A 253 6.50 18.68 9.47
C GLU A 253 6.42 17.16 9.24
N GLU A 254 5.50 16.48 9.93
CA GLU A 254 5.24 15.05 9.72
C GLU A 254 4.77 14.78 8.29
N SER A 255 3.94 15.64 7.70
CA SER A 255 3.49 15.50 6.30
C SER A 255 4.67 15.61 5.32
N THR A 256 5.59 16.56 5.53
CA THR A 256 6.83 16.66 4.75
C THR A 256 7.73 15.44 4.95
N ALA A 257 7.86 14.94 6.17
CA ALA A 257 8.65 13.74 6.46
C ALA A 257 8.04 12.49 5.80
N PHE A 258 6.71 12.39 5.75
CA PHE A 258 6.00 11.32 5.05
C PHE A 258 6.24 11.39 3.53
N ALA A 259 6.20 12.60 2.94
CA ALA A 259 6.53 12.80 1.52
C ALA A 259 7.96 12.34 1.19
N LYS A 260 8.93 12.69 2.05
CA LYS A 260 10.34 12.30 1.88
C LYS A 260 10.54 10.79 1.94
N ILE A 261 9.97 10.11 2.94
CA ILE A 261 10.14 8.66 3.08
C ILE A 261 9.42 7.89 1.97
N LEU A 262 8.26 8.37 1.49
CA LEU A 262 7.59 7.83 0.31
C LEU A 262 8.46 7.93 -0.95
N LYS A 263 9.05 9.11 -1.20
CA LYS A 263 9.97 9.32 -2.33
C LYS A 263 11.17 8.39 -2.26
N GLN A 264 11.81 8.32 -1.10
CA GLN A 264 12.99 7.48 -0.88
C GLN A 264 12.67 5.98 -1.07
N LEU A 265 11.58 5.51 -0.47
CA LEU A 265 11.19 4.10 -0.57
C LEU A 265 10.86 3.72 -2.01
N THR A 266 10.04 4.51 -2.69
CA THR A 266 9.68 4.24 -4.09
C THR A 266 10.87 4.40 -5.04
N THR A 267 11.86 5.24 -4.70
CA THR A 267 13.11 5.35 -5.45
C THR A 267 13.96 4.09 -5.30
N LYS A 268 14.11 3.57 -4.07
CA LYS A 268 14.80 2.30 -3.84
C LYS A 268 14.10 1.15 -4.56
N TYR A 269 12.76 1.14 -4.59
CA TYR A 269 12.02 0.15 -5.38
C TYR A 269 12.37 0.18 -6.86
N ASP A 270 12.34 1.36 -7.49
CA ASP A 270 12.67 1.47 -8.92
C ASP A 270 14.14 1.13 -9.20
N ASN A 271 15.05 1.48 -8.28
CA ASN A 271 16.48 1.16 -8.36
C ASN A 271 16.80 -0.33 -8.18
N LEU A 272 15.94 -1.11 -7.51
CA LEU A 272 16.21 -2.52 -7.20
C LEU A 272 16.48 -3.36 -8.45
N PHE A 273 15.72 -3.10 -9.53
CA PHE A 273 15.89 -3.75 -10.82
C PHE A 273 15.97 -2.76 -11.98
N ASN A 274 16.26 -1.48 -11.71
CA ASN A 274 16.34 -0.39 -12.68
C ASN A 274 15.13 -0.36 -13.63
N THR A 275 13.93 -0.41 -13.07
CA THR A 275 12.66 -0.44 -13.79
C THR A 275 11.58 0.30 -13.00
N SER A 276 10.49 0.70 -13.64
CA SER A 276 9.34 1.21 -12.88
C SER A 276 8.74 0.06 -12.07
N PHE A 277 8.99 0.05 -10.77
CA PHE A 277 8.71 -1.09 -9.91
C PHE A 277 7.21 -1.16 -9.59
N PRO A 278 6.52 -2.26 -9.96
CA PRO A 278 5.09 -2.39 -9.71
C PRO A 278 4.81 -2.71 -8.25
N TYR A 279 3.69 -2.23 -7.74
CA TYR A 279 3.17 -2.57 -6.41
C TYR A 279 1.69 -2.20 -6.28
N SER A 280 1.03 -2.85 -5.33
CA SER A 280 -0.16 -2.28 -4.71
C SER A 280 0.25 -1.67 -3.38
N SER A 281 -0.21 -0.48 -3.07
CA SER A 281 0.04 0.16 -1.79
C SER A 281 -1.26 0.68 -1.19
N GLY A 282 -1.33 0.80 0.12
CA GLY A 282 -2.54 1.27 0.78
C GLY A 282 -2.31 1.71 2.22
N ILE A 283 -3.09 2.70 2.64
CA ILE A 283 -3.03 3.27 3.98
C ILE A 283 -4.03 2.55 4.88
N HIS A 284 -3.54 2.06 6.01
CA HIS A 284 -4.34 1.59 7.13
C HIS A 284 -4.33 2.65 8.24
N GLN A 285 -5.51 3.14 8.56
CA GLN A 285 -5.77 4.23 9.49
C GLN A 285 -7.13 4.01 10.17
N SER A 286 -7.37 4.71 11.27
CA SER A 286 -8.58 4.52 12.07
C SER A 286 -9.88 4.62 11.24
N PRO A 287 -10.92 3.85 11.59
CA PRO A 287 -12.28 4.02 11.05
C PRO A 287 -12.79 5.46 11.20
N THR A 288 -13.81 5.79 10.41
CA THR A 288 -14.50 7.09 10.41
C THR A 288 -15.93 6.97 10.97
N ASP A 289 -16.18 5.96 11.80
CA ASP A 289 -17.50 5.61 12.35
C ASP A 289 -17.98 6.50 13.51
N GLY A 290 -17.23 7.56 13.82
CA GLY A 290 -17.54 8.52 14.88
C GLY A 290 -17.06 8.11 16.28
N PHE A 291 -16.37 6.98 16.42
CA PHE A 291 -15.79 6.55 17.70
C PHE A 291 -14.29 6.86 17.81
N ASP A 292 -13.82 6.94 19.06
CA ASP A 292 -12.39 7.04 19.34
C ASP A 292 -11.72 5.67 19.19
N HIS A 293 -10.59 5.67 18.49
CA HIS A 293 -9.85 4.47 18.09
C HIS A 293 -8.38 4.53 18.58
N PRO A 294 -8.11 4.65 19.89
CA PRO A 294 -6.75 4.79 20.41
C PRO A 294 -5.88 3.55 20.19
N GLU A 295 -6.47 2.41 19.83
CA GLU A 295 -5.77 1.19 19.44
C GLU A 295 -5.13 1.27 18.06
N TRP A 296 -5.60 2.18 17.20
CA TRP A 296 -5.11 2.33 15.84
C TRP A 296 -3.77 3.07 15.80
N HIS A 297 -2.99 2.75 14.79
CA HIS A 297 -1.71 3.38 14.52
C HIS A 297 -1.53 3.43 13.01
N PHE A 298 -1.31 4.62 12.47
CA PHE A 298 -1.11 4.86 11.06
C PHE A 298 0.01 4.00 10.48
N HIS A 299 -0.29 3.30 9.40
CA HIS A 299 0.72 2.58 8.63
C HIS A 299 0.30 2.44 7.18
N MET A 300 1.27 2.41 6.28
CA MET A 300 1.07 2.22 4.85
C MET A 300 1.81 0.99 4.37
N HIS A 301 1.12 0.08 3.70
CA HIS A 301 1.66 -1.16 3.17
C HIS A 301 2.08 -1.00 1.71
N PHE A 302 3.12 -1.71 1.30
CA PHE A 302 3.55 -1.88 -0.08
C PHE A 302 3.71 -3.37 -0.40
N TYR A 303 2.98 -3.84 -1.40
CA TYR A 303 2.93 -5.23 -1.86
C TYR A 303 3.48 -5.36 -3.28
N PRO A 304 4.81 -5.37 -3.46
CA PRO A 304 5.42 -5.53 -4.77
C PRO A 304 5.55 -7.01 -5.18
N PRO A 305 5.26 -7.35 -6.44
CA PRO A 305 5.28 -8.73 -6.90
C PRO A 305 6.67 -9.19 -7.35
N LEU A 306 7.57 -8.28 -7.77
CA LEU A 306 8.88 -8.68 -8.33
C LEU A 306 9.77 -9.36 -7.28
N LEU A 307 10.47 -10.41 -7.70
CA LEU A 307 11.24 -11.29 -6.81
C LEU A 307 12.73 -11.33 -7.18
N ARG A 308 13.07 -11.71 -8.42
CA ARG A 308 14.48 -11.96 -8.82
C ARG A 308 15.05 -10.94 -9.79
N SER A 309 14.19 -10.32 -10.59
CA SER A 309 14.55 -9.36 -11.64
C SER A 309 13.33 -8.54 -12.02
N ALA A 310 13.50 -7.60 -12.96
CA ALA A 310 12.42 -6.88 -13.61
C ALA A 310 11.39 -7.79 -14.32
N THR A 311 11.76 -9.04 -14.61
CA THR A 311 10.92 -9.99 -15.37
C THR A 311 10.41 -11.15 -14.52
N VAL A 312 10.92 -11.39 -13.32
CA VAL A 312 10.53 -12.57 -12.51
C VAL A 312 9.82 -12.12 -11.25
N LYS A 313 8.51 -12.38 -11.21
CA LYS A 313 7.63 -12.09 -10.08
C LYS A 313 7.35 -13.31 -9.20
N LYS A 314 6.92 -13.05 -7.97
CA LYS A 314 6.25 -14.00 -7.09
C LYS A 314 4.83 -14.21 -7.59
N PHE A 315 4.40 -15.47 -7.57
CA PHE A 315 3.01 -15.87 -7.79
C PHE A 315 2.45 -16.39 -6.46
N MET A 316 1.35 -15.82 -5.98
CA MET A 316 0.63 -16.32 -4.81
C MET A 316 -0.48 -17.27 -5.27
N VAL A 317 -0.12 -18.55 -5.42
CA VAL A 317 -0.98 -19.58 -6.02
C VAL A 317 -0.85 -20.91 -5.28
N GLY A 318 -1.68 -21.89 -5.63
CA GLY A 318 -1.55 -23.27 -5.16
C GLY A 318 -1.59 -23.37 -3.63
N TYR A 319 -0.44 -23.66 -3.00
CA TYR A 319 -0.34 -23.73 -1.54
C TYR A 319 -0.80 -22.44 -0.85
N GLU A 320 -0.48 -21.28 -1.42
CA GLU A 320 -0.81 -19.98 -0.81
C GLU A 320 -2.32 -19.66 -0.88
N MET A 321 -3.06 -20.29 -1.80
CA MET A 321 -4.51 -20.15 -1.91
C MET A 321 -5.29 -21.19 -1.08
N LEU A 322 -4.64 -22.31 -0.72
CA LEU A 322 -5.29 -23.46 -0.08
C LEU A 322 -4.75 -23.79 1.32
N GLY A 323 -3.67 -23.13 1.74
CA GLY A 323 -2.97 -23.36 3.00
C GLY A 323 -2.65 -22.05 3.70
N GLU A 324 -1.40 -21.61 3.63
CA GLU A 324 -0.95 -20.34 4.20
C GLU A 324 0.04 -19.64 3.26
N SER A 325 0.22 -18.33 3.47
CA SER A 325 1.16 -17.53 2.70
C SER A 325 2.59 -18.06 2.85
N GLN A 326 3.37 -18.02 1.78
CA GLN A 326 4.74 -18.55 1.77
C GLN A 326 5.72 -17.57 1.10
N ARG A 327 6.94 -17.44 1.61
CA ARG A 327 8.00 -16.61 1.00
C ARG A 327 9.34 -17.33 0.85
N ASP A 328 10.06 -16.96 -0.21
CA ASP A 328 11.31 -17.60 -0.63
C ASP A 328 12.57 -16.91 -0.08
N ILE A 329 12.52 -15.59 0.16
CA ILE A 329 13.63 -14.77 0.68
C ILE A 329 13.28 -14.29 2.07
N THR A 330 14.21 -14.21 3.04
CA THR A 330 13.87 -13.73 4.39
C THR A 330 13.57 -12.22 4.41
N PRO A 331 12.72 -11.72 5.33
CA PRO A 331 12.52 -10.29 5.55
C PRO A 331 13.83 -9.52 5.77
N GLU A 332 14.73 -10.10 6.55
CA GLU A 332 16.05 -9.53 6.88
C GLU A 332 16.89 -9.31 5.62
N LYS A 333 16.96 -10.33 4.75
CA LYS A 333 17.71 -10.24 3.50
C LYS A 333 17.11 -9.21 2.54
N SER A 334 15.78 -9.14 2.52
CA SER A 334 15.05 -8.18 1.68
C SER A 334 15.32 -6.75 2.12
N ALA A 335 15.31 -6.50 3.43
CA ALA A 335 15.65 -5.20 4.00
C ALA A 335 17.11 -4.81 3.76
N GLU A 336 18.05 -5.76 3.90
CA GLU A 336 19.46 -5.54 3.60
C GLU A 336 19.67 -5.09 2.14
N ILE A 337 19.06 -5.81 1.19
CA ILE A 337 19.15 -5.47 -0.23
C ILE A 337 18.60 -4.07 -0.48
N LEU A 338 17.38 -3.77 -0.01
CA LEU A 338 16.76 -2.46 -0.24
C LEU A 338 17.60 -1.32 0.35
N ARG A 339 18.10 -1.50 1.58
CA ARG A 339 18.89 -0.49 2.30
C ARG A 339 20.19 -0.13 1.58
N GLN A 340 20.81 -1.07 0.87
CA GLN A 340 22.04 -0.85 0.09
C GLN A 340 21.83 -0.06 -1.21
N LEU A 341 20.58 0.12 -1.67
CA LEU A 341 20.28 0.85 -2.91
C LEU A 341 20.41 2.35 -2.73
N SER A 342 20.76 3.05 -3.81
CA SER A 342 20.85 4.51 -3.85
C SER A 342 19.51 5.19 -3.54
N ASP A 343 19.58 6.36 -2.88
CA ASP A 343 18.43 7.27 -2.72
C ASP A 343 18.22 8.18 -3.94
N VAL A 344 19.11 8.08 -4.94
CA VAL A 344 19.02 8.80 -6.22
C VAL A 344 18.46 7.86 -7.27
N HIS A 345 17.37 8.27 -7.93
CA HIS A 345 16.67 7.45 -8.91
C HIS A 345 17.52 7.18 -10.16
N TYR A 346 17.56 5.93 -10.63
CA TYR A 346 18.47 5.48 -11.71
C TYR A 346 18.35 6.32 -12.99
N LYS A 347 17.15 6.80 -13.35
CA LYS A 347 16.95 7.67 -14.54
C LYS A 347 17.70 9.02 -14.47
N THR A 348 18.06 9.48 -13.27
CA THR A 348 18.85 10.72 -13.12
C THR A 348 20.34 10.50 -13.36
N LEU A 349 20.83 9.27 -13.11
CA LEU A 349 22.24 8.90 -13.31
C LEU A 349 22.58 8.70 -14.80
N VAL A 350 21.59 8.33 -15.62
CA VAL A 350 21.76 8.12 -17.07
C VAL A 350 21.82 9.46 -17.84
N LYS A 351 21.41 10.56 -17.23
CA LYS A 351 21.40 11.91 -17.84
C LYS A 351 22.67 12.73 -17.56
N ALA A 352 23.65 12.16 -16.87
CA ALA A 352 24.90 12.82 -16.47
C ALA A 352 26.07 12.51 -17.42
#